data_AF-A0A962GW49-F1
#
_entry.id   AF-A0A962GW49-F1
#
_cell.length_a   1.000
_cell.length_b   1.000
_cell.length_c   1.000
_cell.angle_alpha   90.00
_cell.angle_beta   90.00
_cell.angle_gamma   90.00
#
_symmetry.space_group_name_H-M   'P 1'
#
loop_
_entity.id
_entity.type
_entity.pdbx_description
1 polymer ?
#
loop_
_entity_poly.entity_id
_entity_poly.type
_entity_poly.pdbx_seq_one_letter_code
_entity_poly.pdbx_strand_id
1 'polypeptide(L)'
;MTLLNRIPQNTNYLLLIIFFSFSISAQTSVENISINPNWSDLTEQQYIDNLAVCEYKMQEYKWSKNIWPKENKKPKPAFSEVADLDNIATRVHNRLKMQWILSDKFNIDITEAMLQHNLNRMAQNTKDPKGLKELFQLFDNNPQTIAECISLPYLIQDKTANSFNWHNEIHAQTKELAETELKIFKKTLNAKNLSVKPQIVTFKIMSEDFDETEKSLVEDVVIELETEEFAQKSAQLEQAAGLHETDFGFVYQEVLSQTDDSLEVKTLSWQKQSMQGWLSQQPDDYFIWFSIKETLKLPVITENKQKFDEKSVTSDQWLPKNYDVPDPRDSHTAIWTGTEMIIWGGGNGNILNTGSRYNPSTDSWQATTISGAPAARYYHTATWTGSEMIIWGGIPTTNTGGRYNPSADSWQATST
;
A
#
# COMPACT_ATOMS: atom_id res chain seq x y z
N MET A 1 -13.30 32.31 -28.20
CA MET A 1 -12.29 32.73 -29.19
C MET A 1 -11.08 33.17 -28.40
N THR A 2 -9.89 32.57 -28.45
CA THR A 2 -9.30 31.63 -29.41
C THR A 2 -8.00 31.18 -28.74
N LEU A 3 -7.75 29.87 -28.63
CA LEU A 3 -6.45 29.17 -28.69
C LEU A 3 -6.63 27.72 -28.18
N LEU A 4 -7.68 27.07 -28.67
CA LEU A 4 -7.74 25.61 -28.83
C LEU A 4 -7.56 25.41 -30.33
N ASN A 5 -6.36 25.00 -30.77
CA ASN A 5 -6.15 24.09 -31.90
C ASN A 5 -4.68 23.97 -32.32
N ARG A 6 -4.32 22.71 -32.60
CA ARG A 6 -3.14 22.17 -33.31
C ARG A 6 -1.89 21.88 -32.49
N ILE A 7 -1.81 20.66 -31.96
CA ILE A 7 -0.58 19.84 -31.92
C ILE A 7 -1.01 18.37 -32.16
N PRO A 8 -0.32 17.58 -33.00
CA PRO A 8 -0.93 16.45 -33.71
C PRO A 8 -1.18 15.24 -32.82
N GLN A 9 -2.33 14.59 -33.05
CA GLN A 9 -2.52 13.19 -32.73
C GLN A 9 -1.52 12.36 -33.54
N ASN A 10 -0.58 11.70 -32.88
CA ASN A 10 0.14 10.59 -33.47
C ASN A 10 0.57 9.61 -32.36
N THR A 11 0.09 8.38 -32.52
CA THR A 11 0.58 7.13 -31.93
C THR A 11 2.05 7.18 -31.53
N ASN A 12 2.35 7.22 -30.23
CA ASN A 12 3.71 7.05 -29.70
C ASN A 12 3.75 6.33 -28.34
N TYR A 13 2.90 5.29 -28.19
CA TYR A 13 2.94 4.39 -27.03
C TYR A 13 4.23 3.57 -26.96
N LEU A 14 4.77 3.18 -28.14
CA LEU A 14 6.04 2.47 -28.22
C LEU A 14 7.24 3.40 -28.02
N LEU A 15 7.21 4.62 -28.55
CA LEU A 15 8.41 5.48 -28.61
C LEU A 15 8.81 6.07 -27.26
N LEU A 16 7.89 6.37 -26.33
CA LEU A 16 8.25 6.93 -25.00
C LEU A 16 8.79 5.86 -24.04
N ILE A 17 8.18 4.67 -23.97
CA ILE A 17 8.75 3.54 -23.23
C ILE A 17 10.07 3.11 -23.88
N ILE A 18 10.15 3.10 -25.21
CA ILE A 18 11.40 2.83 -25.94
C ILE A 18 12.44 3.91 -25.68
N PHE A 19 12.13 5.21 -25.57
CA PHE A 19 13.12 6.25 -25.23
C PHE A 19 13.54 6.22 -23.76
N PHE A 20 12.64 5.85 -22.85
CA PHE A 20 12.94 5.69 -21.41
C PHE A 20 13.82 4.45 -21.16
N SER A 21 13.50 3.33 -21.83
CA SER A 21 14.35 2.13 -21.85
C SER A 21 15.60 2.30 -22.71
N PHE A 22 15.59 3.09 -23.80
CA PHE A 22 16.80 3.43 -24.57
C PHE A 22 17.73 4.34 -23.80
N SER A 23 17.26 5.34 -23.05
CA SER A 23 18.16 6.28 -22.37
C SER A 23 18.85 5.62 -21.17
N ILE A 24 18.12 4.76 -20.45
CA ILE A 24 18.67 3.95 -19.35
C ILE A 24 19.58 2.82 -19.87
N SER A 25 19.27 2.21 -21.04
CA SER A 25 20.13 1.17 -21.64
C SER A 25 21.30 1.72 -22.47
N ALA A 26 21.23 2.97 -22.95
CA ALA A 26 22.27 3.61 -23.77
C ALA A 26 23.29 4.40 -22.94
N GLN A 27 22.97 4.76 -21.69
CA GLN A 27 23.99 5.17 -20.73
C GLN A 27 24.52 3.93 -20.01
N THR A 28 25.84 3.88 -19.86
CA THR A 28 26.55 2.97 -18.95
C THR A 28 25.86 2.96 -17.59
N SER A 29 25.00 1.97 -17.32
CA SER A 29 24.29 1.66 -16.05
C SER A 29 23.82 2.85 -15.18
N VAL A 30 22.55 2.90 -14.78
CA VAL A 30 22.00 3.91 -13.82
C VAL A 30 22.93 4.17 -12.62
N GLU A 31 23.68 3.16 -12.21
CA GLU A 31 24.80 3.18 -11.24
C GLU A 31 25.83 4.30 -11.43
N ASN A 32 26.10 4.76 -12.66
CA ASN A 32 27.10 5.78 -12.95
C ASN A 32 26.52 7.20 -13.04
N ILE A 33 25.20 7.36 -12.95
CA ILE A 33 24.54 8.67 -13.00
C ILE A 33 24.56 9.25 -11.59
N SER A 34 25.17 10.43 -11.43
CA SER A 34 25.13 11.17 -10.17
C SER A 34 23.90 12.06 -10.10
N ILE A 35 23.33 12.19 -8.90
CA ILE A 35 22.22 13.12 -8.67
C ILE A 35 22.75 14.55 -8.79
N ASN A 36 22.13 15.36 -9.65
CA ASN A 36 22.31 16.80 -9.63
C ASN A 36 21.45 17.40 -8.51
N PRO A 37 22.04 17.97 -7.43
CA PRO A 37 21.28 18.47 -6.29
C PRO A 37 20.52 19.77 -6.58
N ASN A 38 20.75 20.42 -7.72
CA ASN A 38 20.06 21.64 -8.11
C ASN A 38 18.78 21.33 -8.90
N TRP A 39 17.78 20.77 -8.19
CA TRP A 39 16.53 20.29 -8.78
C TRP A 39 15.73 21.36 -9.54
N SER A 40 15.83 22.63 -9.13
CA SER A 40 15.07 23.74 -9.74
C SER A 40 15.51 24.11 -11.15
N ASP A 41 16.75 23.78 -11.51
CA ASP A 41 17.37 24.16 -12.79
C ASP A 41 17.53 22.97 -13.74
N LEU A 42 16.96 21.81 -13.38
CA LEU A 42 17.05 20.61 -14.21
C LEU A 42 16.19 20.76 -15.46
N THR A 43 16.72 20.26 -16.58
CA THR A 43 15.89 19.92 -17.73
C THR A 43 14.96 18.75 -17.36
N GLU A 44 13.91 18.54 -18.15
CA GLU A 44 13.00 17.40 -17.99
C GLU A 44 13.76 16.06 -17.92
N GLN A 45 14.70 15.84 -18.85
CA GLN A 45 15.50 14.62 -18.86
C GLN A 45 16.37 14.49 -17.61
N GLN A 46 17.02 15.56 -17.16
CA GLN A 46 17.85 15.52 -15.95
C GLN A 46 17.03 15.26 -14.68
N TYR A 47 15.79 15.78 -14.62
CA TYR A 47 14.87 15.48 -13.53
C TYR A 47 14.50 14.00 -13.52
N ILE A 48 14.16 13.44 -14.68
CA ILE A 48 13.87 12.01 -14.86
C ILE A 48 15.06 11.13 -14.48
N ASP A 49 16.27 11.47 -14.94
CA ASP A 49 17.50 10.75 -14.62
C ASP A 49 17.76 10.76 -13.11
N ASN A 50 17.61 11.92 -12.46
CA ASN A 50 17.68 12.03 -11.01
C ASN A 50 16.67 11.10 -10.30
N LEU A 51 15.42 11.05 -10.77
CA LEU A 51 14.40 10.16 -10.20
C LEU A 51 14.75 8.68 -10.38
N ALA A 52 15.31 8.29 -11.52
CA ALA A 52 15.77 6.93 -11.74
C ALA A 52 16.90 6.55 -10.77
N VAL A 53 17.85 7.47 -10.51
CA VAL A 53 18.90 7.26 -9.51
C VAL A 53 18.33 7.23 -8.08
N CYS A 54 17.34 8.06 -7.74
CA CYS A 54 16.62 7.97 -6.46
C CYS A 54 16.07 6.55 -6.27
N GLU A 55 15.31 6.06 -7.25
CA GLU A 55 14.66 4.74 -7.20
C GLU A 55 15.68 3.61 -7.13
N TYR A 56 16.75 3.66 -7.94
CA TYR A 56 17.84 2.68 -7.90
C TYR A 56 18.48 2.64 -6.50
N LYS A 57 18.92 3.78 -5.97
CA LYS A 57 19.57 3.86 -4.65
C LYS A 57 18.66 3.40 -3.52
N MET A 58 17.37 3.75 -3.56
CA MET A 58 16.39 3.31 -2.57
C MET A 58 16.19 1.79 -2.60
N GLN A 59 16.10 1.20 -3.80
CA GLN A 59 15.99 -0.25 -3.95
C GLN A 59 17.28 -0.98 -3.56
N GLU A 60 18.45 -0.43 -3.88
CA GLU A 60 19.74 -0.97 -3.45
C GLU A 60 19.86 -0.93 -1.91
N TYR A 61 19.48 0.17 -1.28
CA TYR A 61 19.45 0.28 0.18
C TYR A 61 18.55 -0.80 0.79
N LYS A 62 17.30 -0.92 0.32
CA LYS A 62 16.38 -1.98 0.77
C LYS A 62 16.96 -3.36 0.54
N TRP A 63 17.47 -3.61 -0.67
CA TRP A 63 18.12 -4.86 -1.02
C TRP A 63 19.23 -5.18 -0.04
N SER A 64 20.13 -4.25 0.27
CA SER A 64 21.25 -4.49 1.19
C SER A 64 20.80 -4.96 2.58
N LYS A 65 19.66 -4.44 3.06
CA LYS A 65 19.08 -4.72 4.38
C LYS A 65 18.12 -5.91 4.40
N ASN A 66 17.60 -6.34 3.25
CA ASN A 66 16.68 -7.47 3.19
C ASN A 66 17.28 -8.71 3.87
N ILE A 67 16.48 -9.38 4.69
CA ILE A 67 16.85 -10.66 5.29
C ILE A 67 17.09 -11.64 4.15
N TRP A 68 18.27 -12.22 4.09
CA TRP A 68 18.57 -13.33 3.19
C TRP A 68 18.42 -14.63 3.99
N PRO A 69 17.37 -15.44 3.72
CA PRO A 69 17.11 -16.66 4.48
C PRO A 69 18.31 -17.59 4.51
N LYS A 70 18.55 -18.27 5.64
CA LYS A 70 19.69 -19.20 5.80
C LYS A 70 19.54 -20.44 4.91
N GLU A 71 18.31 -20.73 4.52
CA GLU A 71 17.90 -21.77 3.59
C GLU A 71 18.45 -21.50 2.18
N ASN A 72 18.73 -20.23 1.84
CA ASN A 72 19.39 -19.87 0.60
C ASN A 72 20.87 -20.22 0.69
N LYS A 73 21.25 -21.36 0.11
CA LYS A 73 22.63 -21.86 0.07
C LYS A 73 23.61 -20.97 -0.69
N LYS A 74 23.09 -20.14 -1.60
CA LYS A 74 23.89 -19.18 -2.37
C LYS A 74 24.06 -17.88 -1.57
N PRO A 75 25.22 -17.20 -1.66
CA PRO A 75 25.35 -15.86 -1.11
C PRO A 75 24.30 -14.94 -1.73
N LYS A 76 23.89 -13.92 -0.97
CA LYS A 76 23.01 -12.87 -1.47
C LYS A 76 23.71 -12.18 -2.66
N PRO A 77 23.11 -12.16 -3.86
CA PRO A 77 23.72 -11.50 -5.00
C PRO A 77 23.84 -9.99 -4.78
N ALA A 78 24.78 -9.37 -5.48
CA ALA A 78 24.88 -7.92 -5.53
C ALA A 78 23.60 -7.34 -6.14
N PHE A 79 23.21 -6.13 -5.73
CA PHE A 79 21.98 -5.52 -6.25
C PHE A 79 22.04 -5.35 -7.77
N SER A 80 23.20 -4.94 -8.31
CA SER A 80 23.43 -4.79 -9.74
C SER A 80 23.20 -6.07 -10.56
N GLU A 81 23.29 -7.25 -9.95
CA GLU A 81 23.01 -8.54 -10.59
C GLU A 81 21.51 -8.87 -10.66
N VAL A 82 20.70 -8.24 -9.80
CA VAL A 82 19.26 -8.50 -9.66
C VAL A 82 18.39 -7.26 -9.89
N ALA A 83 19.00 -6.12 -10.17
CA ALA A 83 18.31 -4.85 -10.41
C ALA A 83 17.43 -4.97 -11.65
N ASP A 84 16.14 -4.71 -11.49
CA ASP A 84 15.17 -4.64 -12.57
C ASP A 84 15.04 -3.17 -13.02
N LEU A 85 15.81 -2.81 -14.05
CA LEU A 85 15.83 -1.45 -14.58
C LEU A 85 14.50 -1.06 -15.24
N ASP A 86 13.77 -2.02 -15.81
CA ASP A 86 12.44 -1.78 -16.37
C ASP A 86 11.44 -1.48 -15.24
N ASN A 87 11.57 -2.16 -14.11
CA ASN A 87 10.78 -1.84 -12.93
C ASN A 87 11.11 -0.44 -12.38
N ILE A 88 12.38 -0.08 -12.27
CA ILE A 88 12.80 1.28 -11.87
C ILE A 88 12.16 2.32 -12.79
N ALA A 89 12.25 2.13 -14.11
CA ALA A 89 11.62 3.00 -15.08
C ALA A 89 10.10 3.10 -14.89
N THR A 90 9.44 1.96 -14.67
CA THR A 90 8.00 1.89 -14.41
C THR A 90 7.61 2.67 -13.16
N ARG A 91 8.40 2.61 -12.08
CA ARG A 91 8.13 3.36 -10.84
C ARG A 91 8.27 4.86 -11.04
N VAL A 92 9.33 5.30 -11.73
CA VAL A 92 9.50 6.72 -12.07
C VAL A 92 8.32 7.22 -12.91
N HIS A 93 7.94 6.47 -13.94
CA HIS A 93 6.81 6.79 -14.78
C HIS A 93 5.50 6.88 -13.98
N ASN A 94 5.18 5.85 -13.17
CA ASN A 94 3.98 5.84 -12.34
C ASN A 94 3.94 7.01 -11.36
N ARG A 95 5.08 7.36 -10.75
CA ARG A 95 5.18 8.54 -9.88
C ARG A 95 4.81 9.83 -10.62
N LEU A 96 5.42 10.08 -11.79
CA LEU A 96 5.15 11.29 -12.58
C LEU A 96 3.68 11.32 -13.05
N LYS A 97 3.14 10.17 -13.43
CA LYS A 97 1.73 10.01 -13.81
C LYS A 97 0.79 10.35 -12.65
N MET A 98 1.04 9.81 -11.46
CA MET A 98 0.25 10.12 -10.26
C MET A 98 0.33 11.60 -9.88
N GLN A 99 1.50 12.21 -10.03
CA GLN A 99 1.69 13.66 -9.80
C GLN A 99 0.85 14.50 -10.77
N TRP A 100 0.82 14.16 -12.06
CA TRP A 100 -0.05 14.83 -13.02
C TRP A 100 -1.53 14.62 -12.70
N ILE A 101 -1.94 13.38 -12.39
CA ILE A 101 -3.33 13.04 -12.05
C ILE A 101 -3.83 13.82 -10.83
N LEU A 102 -2.99 14.01 -9.81
CA LEU A 102 -3.34 14.81 -8.64
C LEU A 102 -3.76 16.22 -9.05
N SER A 103 -3.00 16.87 -9.92
CA SER A 103 -3.31 18.21 -10.43
C SER A 103 -4.53 18.19 -11.36
N ASP A 104 -4.52 17.35 -12.40
CA ASP A 104 -5.53 17.34 -13.46
C ASP A 104 -6.91 16.83 -13.02
N LYS A 105 -6.95 15.70 -12.29
CA LYS A 105 -8.19 15.03 -11.91
C LYS A 105 -8.68 15.43 -10.54
N PHE A 106 -7.75 15.60 -9.60
CA PHE A 106 -8.10 15.84 -8.20
C PHE A 106 -7.93 17.31 -7.77
N ASN A 107 -7.39 18.17 -8.64
CA ASN A 107 -7.13 19.58 -8.34
C ASN A 107 -6.29 19.75 -7.05
N ILE A 108 -5.29 18.88 -6.90
CA ILE A 108 -4.33 18.85 -5.80
C ILE A 108 -2.93 19.05 -6.38
N ASP A 109 -2.36 20.23 -6.16
CA ASP A 109 -0.95 20.48 -6.42
C ASP A 109 -0.14 20.17 -5.16
N ILE A 110 0.92 19.37 -5.29
CA ILE A 110 1.82 19.12 -4.16
C ILE A 110 2.61 20.40 -3.87
N THR A 111 2.37 20.97 -2.69
CA THR A 111 3.04 22.20 -2.25
C THR A 111 4.30 21.89 -1.44
N GLU A 112 5.19 22.88 -1.36
CA GLU A 112 6.34 22.83 -0.46
C GLU A 112 5.93 22.60 1.00
N ALA A 113 4.89 23.31 1.47
CA ALA A 113 4.41 23.19 2.84
C ALA A 113 3.99 21.75 3.17
N MET A 114 3.35 21.06 2.23
CA MET A 114 3.01 19.64 2.38
C MET A 114 4.27 18.76 2.47
N LEU A 115 5.26 19.05 1.63
CA LEU A 115 6.49 18.27 1.59
C LEU A 115 7.36 18.47 2.84
N GLN A 116 7.50 19.72 3.30
CA GLN A 116 8.16 20.07 4.56
C GLN A 116 7.42 19.46 5.76
N HIS A 117 6.08 19.49 5.76
CA HIS A 117 5.29 18.85 6.80
C HIS A 117 5.55 17.34 6.84
N ASN A 118 5.59 16.66 5.69
CA ASN A 118 5.89 15.23 5.63
C ASN A 118 7.32 14.90 6.09
N LEU A 119 8.32 15.71 5.74
CA LEU A 119 9.68 15.57 6.26
C LEU A 119 9.70 15.67 7.80
N ASN A 120 9.05 16.68 8.35
CA ASN A 120 8.97 16.88 9.80
C ASN A 120 8.27 15.69 10.47
N ARG A 121 7.15 15.22 9.90
CA ARG A 121 6.41 14.03 10.36
C ARG A 121 7.32 12.80 10.40
N MET A 122 8.07 12.53 9.33
CA MET A 122 8.99 11.39 9.27
C MET A 122 10.03 11.47 10.41
N ALA A 123 10.68 12.62 10.59
CA ALA A 123 11.72 12.79 11.60
C ALA A 123 11.19 12.71 13.04
N GLN A 124 9.95 13.15 13.28
CA GLN A 124 9.31 13.12 14.60
C GLN A 124 8.77 11.73 14.95
N ASN A 125 8.20 11.02 13.98
CA ASN A 125 7.41 9.81 14.24
C ASN A 125 8.12 8.50 13.90
N THR A 126 9.27 8.55 13.21
CA THR A 126 10.06 7.38 12.81
C THR A 126 10.22 6.36 13.94
N LYS A 127 10.01 5.09 13.62
CA LYS A 127 10.25 3.95 14.51
C LYS A 127 11.62 3.33 14.29
N ASP A 128 12.35 3.81 13.27
CA ASP A 128 13.73 3.47 13.00
C ASP A 128 14.55 4.75 12.70
N PRO A 129 14.90 5.53 13.75
CA PRO A 129 15.71 6.74 13.60
C PRO A 129 17.07 6.48 12.94
N LYS A 130 17.63 5.28 13.14
CA LYS A 130 18.92 4.90 12.54
C LYS A 130 18.78 4.72 11.04
N GLY A 131 17.81 3.93 10.58
CA GLY A 131 17.55 3.76 9.16
C GLY A 131 17.14 5.06 8.48
N LEU A 132 16.38 5.93 9.15
CA LEU A 132 16.07 7.26 8.57
C LEU A 132 17.33 8.12 8.40
N LYS A 133 18.27 8.09 9.35
CA LYS A 133 19.58 8.76 9.20
C LYS A 133 20.40 8.17 8.05
N GLU A 134 20.43 6.85 7.91
CA GLU A 134 21.12 6.18 6.81
C GLU A 134 20.51 6.56 5.46
N LEU A 135 19.17 6.63 5.37
CA LEU A 135 18.46 7.12 4.17
C LEU A 135 18.79 8.58 3.86
N PHE A 136 18.87 9.47 4.87
CA PHE A 136 19.25 10.86 4.62
C PHE A 136 20.72 10.97 4.15
N GLN A 137 21.61 10.17 4.73
CA GLN A 137 23.01 10.10 4.32
C GLN A 137 23.20 9.55 2.90
N LEU A 138 22.34 8.61 2.45
CA LEU A 138 22.34 8.08 1.09
C LEU A 138 22.20 9.18 0.01
N PHE A 139 21.58 10.30 0.39
CA PHE A 139 21.38 11.49 -0.44
C PHE A 139 22.14 12.71 0.11
N ASP A 140 23.31 12.47 0.69
CA ASP A 140 24.28 13.48 1.16
C ASP A 140 23.70 14.49 2.16
N ASN A 141 22.62 14.13 2.87
CA ASN A 141 21.86 15.04 3.74
C ASN A 141 21.36 16.30 3.01
N ASN A 142 21.20 16.25 1.68
CA ASN A 142 20.67 17.36 0.91
C ASN A 142 19.14 17.46 1.09
N PRO A 143 18.60 18.57 1.64
CA PRO A 143 17.17 18.66 1.96
C PRO A 143 16.26 18.46 0.74
N GLN A 144 16.62 19.04 -0.41
CA GLN A 144 15.81 18.94 -1.63
C GLN A 144 15.84 17.53 -2.20
N THR A 145 17.02 16.93 -2.33
CA THR A 145 17.16 15.54 -2.80
C THR A 145 16.44 14.56 -1.88
N ILE A 146 16.50 14.74 -0.56
CA ILE A 146 15.76 13.89 0.39
C ILE A 146 14.25 14.08 0.22
N ALA A 147 13.80 15.31 0.02
CA ALA A 147 12.39 15.58 -0.21
C ALA A 147 11.90 14.90 -1.50
N GLU A 148 12.67 15.00 -2.58
CA GLU A 148 12.35 14.41 -3.88
C GLU A 148 12.47 12.89 -3.89
N CYS A 149 13.54 12.31 -3.35
CA CYS A 149 13.80 10.87 -3.41
C CYS A 149 13.09 10.07 -2.32
N ILE A 150 12.85 10.66 -1.13
CA ILE A 150 12.33 9.94 0.03
C ILE A 150 10.91 10.42 0.39
N SER A 151 10.67 11.72 0.54
CA SER A 151 9.37 12.21 1.05
C SER A 151 8.27 12.17 -0.01
N LEU A 152 8.56 12.69 -1.20
CA LEU A 152 7.58 12.93 -2.27
C LEU A 152 6.91 11.66 -2.80
N PRO A 153 7.60 10.51 -3.01
CA PRO A 153 6.94 9.27 -3.42
C PRO A 153 5.82 8.82 -2.49
N TYR A 154 6.04 8.88 -1.17
CA TYR A 154 5.00 8.49 -0.19
C TYR A 154 3.85 9.49 -0.18
N LEU A 155 4.15 10.79 -0.28
CA LEU A 155 3.12 11.82 -0.29
C LEU A 155 2.23 11.75 -1.54
N ILE A 156 2.82 11.56 -2.72
CA ILE A 156 2.06 11.37 -3.97
C ILE A 156 1.19 10.11 -3.87
N GLN A 157 1.78 8.98 -3.49
CA GLN A 157 1.04 7.72 -3.35
C GLN A 157 -0.15 7.86 -2.39
N ASP A 158 0.08 8.43 -1.21
CA ASP A 158 -0.95 8.65 -0.18
C ASP A 158 -2.08 9.53 -0.70
N LYS A 159 -1.74 10.71 -1.25
CA LYS A 159 -2.74 11.65 -1.76
C LYS A 159 -3.51 11.06 -2.92
N THR A 160 -2.85 10.38 -3.85
CA THR A 160 -3.51 9.74 -5.00
C THR A 160 -4.44 8.62 -4.52
N ALA A 161 -4.00 7.76 -3.61
CA ALA A 161 -4.82 6.67 -3.09
C ALA A 161 -6.05 7.20 -2.35
N ASN A 162 -5.88 8.16 -1.44
CA ASN A 162 -7.00 8.76 -0.72
C ASN A 162 -7.97 9.48 -1.67
N SER A 163 -7.47 10.28 -2.62
CA SER A 163 -8.32 10.95 -3.60
C SER A 163 -9.06 9.97 -4.50
N PHE A 164 -8.40 8.90 -4.94
CA PHE A 164 -9.00 7.84 -5.74
C PHE A 164 -10.11 7.11 -4.96
N ASN A 165 -9.79 6.59 -3.76
CA ASN A 165 -10.68 5.77 -2.96
C ASN A 165 -12.01 6.46 -2.66
N TRP A 166 -12.01 7.77 -2.46
CA TRP A 166 -13.20 8.55 -2.09
C TRP A 166 -13.78 9.36 -3.26
N HIS A 167 -13.37 9.09 -4.50
CA HIS A 167 -13.88 9.83 -5.66
C HIS A 167 -15.25 9.32 -6.12
N ASN A 168 -16.26 10.17 -6.00
CA ASN A 168 -17.65 9.84 -6.35
C ASN A 168 -17.82 9.31 -7.78
N GLU A 169 -17.19 9.93 -8.77
CA GLU A 169 -17.40 9.56 -10.18
C GLU A 169 -16.66 8.28 -10.58
N ILE A 170 -15.49 8.02 -9.98
CA ILE A 170 -14.67 6.84 -10.32
C ILE A 170 -15.38 5.55 -9.85
N HIS A 171 -16.15 5.66 -8.77
CA HIS A 171 -16.84 4.55 -8.13
C HIS A 171 -18.37 4.57 -8.30
N ALA A 172 -18.91 5.50 -9.11
CA ALA A 172 -20.34 5.68 -9.30
C ALA A 172 -21.05 4.40 -9.77
N GLN A 173 -20.45 3.67 -10.72
CA GLN A 173 -21.03 2.41 -11.24
C GLN A 173 -21.09 1.31 -10.17
N THR A 174 -20.01 1.15 -9.38
CA THR A 174 -19.97 0.18 -8.29
C THR A 174 -20.99 0.54 -7.20
N LYS A 175 -21.15 1.84 -6.90
CA LYS A 175 -22.13 2.34 -5.94
C LYS A 175 -23.56 2.04 -6.39
N GLU A 176 -23.90 2.36 -7.63
CA GLU A 176 -25.23 2.11 -8.21
C GLU A 176 -25.57 0.61 -8.21
N LEU A 177 -24.59 -0.23 -8.56
CA LEU A 177 -24.71 -1.68 -8.49
C LEU A 177 -25.01 -2.14 -7.06
N ALA A 178 -24.23 -1.67 -6.08
CA ALA A 178 -24.39 -2.02 -4.68
C ALA A 178 -25.77 -1.63 -4.13
N GLU A 179 -26.23 -0.43 -4.41
CA GLU A 179 -27.56 0.06 -4.01
C GLU A 179 -28.69 -0.77 -4.63
N THR A 180 -28.57 -1.09 -5.93
CA THR A 180 -29.56 -1.88 -6.68
C THR A 180 -29.64 -3.31 -6.16
N GLU A 181 -28.49 -3.97 -6.01
CA GLU A 181 -28.39 -5.34 -5.52
C GLU A 181 -28.86 -5.46 -4.07
N LEU A 182 -28.49 -4.50 -3.21
CA LEU A 182 -28.97 -4.48 -1.83
C LEU A 182 -30.50 -4.35 -1.75
N LYS A 183 -31.11 -3.52 -2.60
CA LYS A 183 -32.57 -3.39 -2.69
C LYS A 183 -33.25 -4.69 -3.10
N ILE A 184 -32.65 -5.43 -4.03
CA ILE A 184 -33.13 -6.77 -4.44
C ILE A 184 -33.01 -7.73 -3.27
N PHE A 185 -31.84 -7.79 -2.64
CA PHE A 185 -31.55 -8.68 -1.51
C PHE A 185 -32.54 -8.50 -0.36
N LYS A 186 -32.79 -7.26 0.06
CA LYS A 186 -33.76 -6.95 1.12
C LYS A 186 -35.21 -7.34 0.77
N LYS A 187 -35.55 -7.40 -0.52
CA LYS A 187 -36.90 -7.77 -0.98
C LYS A 187 -37.08 -9.28 -1.12
N THR A 188 -36.08 -9.99 -1.63
CA THR A 188 -36.19 -11.42 -1.96
C THR A 188 -35.66 -12.33 -0.86
N LEU A 189 -34.84 -11.80 0.06
CA LEU A 189 -34.01 -12.55 1.01
C LEU A 189 -33.18 -13.65 0.33
N ASN A 190 -32.87 -13.47 -0.96
CA ASN A 190 -32.21 -14.47 -1.79
C ASN A 190 -31.01 -13.86 -2.52
N ALA A 191 -29.84 -14.47 -2.35
CA ALA A 191 -28.58 -14.05 -2.93
C ALA A 191 -28.24 -14.69 -4.30
N LYS A 192 -29.08 -15.59 -4.81
CA LYS A 192 -28.74 -16.41 -5.99
C LYS A 192 -28.47 -15.62 -7.27
N ASN A 193 -28.96 -14.38 -7.36
CA ASN A 193 -28.82 -13.50 -8.52
C ASN A 193 -27.98 -12.24 -8.22
N LEU A 194 -27.21 -12.21 -7.13
CA LEU A 194 -26.32 -11.09 -6.81
C LEU A 194 -24.93 -11.35 -7.40
N SER A 195 -24.21 -10.28 -7.77
CA SER A 195 -22.79 -10.37 -8.14
C SER A 195 -21.90 -10.70 -6.94
N VAL A 196 -22.38 -10.41 -5.73
CA VAL A 196 -21.68 -10.66 -4.46
C VAL A 196 -22.34 -11.81 -3.71
N LYS A 197 -21.55 -12.51 -2.88
CA LYS A 197 -22.05 -13.56 -1.99
C LYS A 197 -22.14 -13.03 -0.55
N PRO A 198 -23.28 -13.22 0.14
CA PRO A 198 -23.34 -12.95 1.57
C PRO A 198 -22.34 -13.83 2.31
N GLN A 199 -21.66 -13.25 3.29
CA GLN A 199 -20.81 -13.97 4.23
C GLN A 199 -21.39 -13.79 5.63
N ILE A 200 -21.31 -14.82 6.47
CA ILE A 200 -21.62 -14.70 7.89
C ILE A 200 -20.28 -14.58 8.62
N VAL A 201 -20.15 -13.51 9.39
CA VAL A 201 -19.00 -13.27 10.26
C VAL A 201 -19.47 -13.23 11.69
N THR A 202 -18.83 -14.04 12.53
CA THR A 202 -19.08 -14.08 13.96
C THR A 202 -17.96 -13.34 14.65
N PHE A 203 -18.26 -12.21 15.29
CA PHE A 203 -17.32 -11.54 16.19
C PHE A 203 -17.51 -12.12 17.59
N LYS A 204 -16.43 -12.54 18.26
CA LYS A 204 -16.48 -13.06 19.64
C LYS A 204 -15.48 -12.33 20.52
N ILE A 205 -15.80 -12.17 21.81
CA ILE A 205 -14.82 -11.72 22.80
C ILE A 205 -13.81 -12.85 23.01
N MET A 206 -12.51 -12.53 23.01
CA MET A 206 -11.46 -13.50 23.33
C MET A 206 -11.70 -14.14 24.71
N SER A 207 -11.70 -15.47 24.77
CA SER A 207 -11.74 -16.24 26.03
C SER A 207 -10.41 -16.92 26.30
N GLU A 208 -9.97 -16.94 27.56
CA GLU A 208 -8.72 -17.62 27.98
C GLU A 208 -8.76 -19.15 27.77
N ASP A 209 -9.96 -19.74 27.66
CA ASP A 209 -10.18 -21.17 27.41
C ASP A 209 -10.25 -21.46 25.89
N PHE A 210 -9.10 -21.52 25.24
CA PHE A 210 -9.01 -21.88 23.82
C PHE A 210 -9.25 -23.39 23.62
N ASP A 211 -10.47 -23.77 23.22
CA ASP A 211 -10.76 -25.14 22.78
C ASP A 211 -10.65 -25.27 21.25
N GLU A 212 -9.53 -25.80 20.77
CA GLU A 212 -9.27 -26.07 19.35
C GLU A 212 -10.30 -26.99 18.68
N THR A 213 -11.13 -27.70 19.46
CA THR A 213 -12.03 -28.75 18.94
C THR A 213 -13.38 -28.24 18.43
N GLU A 214 -13.73 -26.97 18.68
CA GLU A 214 -15.02 -26.39 18.27
C GLU A 214 -14.99 -25.69 16.90
N LYS A 215 -14.08 -26.09 16.00
CA LYS A 215 -14.14 -25.70 14.58
C LYS A 215 -15.34 -26.35 13.89
N SER A 216 -16.50 -25.71 14.01
CA SER A 216 -17.65 -25.92 13.13
C SER A 216 -17.18 -25.88 11.68
N LEU A 217 -17.45 -26.94 10.92
CA LEU A 217 -17.16 -27.09 9.48
C LEU A 217 -18.07 -26.21 8.59
N VAL A 218 -18.71 -25.19 9.15
CA VAL A 218 -19.59 -24.26 8.45
C VAL A 218 -18.75 -23.04 8.05
N GLU A 219 -19.05 -22.46 6.88
CA GLU A 219 -18.36 -21.34 6.21
C GLU A 219 -18.38 -20.00 6.99
N ASP A 220 -18.38 -20.02 8.31
CA ASP A 220 -18.50 -18.84 9.16
C ASP A 220 -17.11 -18.30 9.52
N VAL A 221 -16.85 -17.04 9.17
CA VAL A 221 -15.61 -16.35 9.53
C VAL A 221 -15.73 -15.94 11.00
N VAL A 222 -14.88 -16.46 11.88
CA VAL A 222 -14.86 -16.04 13.30
C VAL A 222 -13.73 -15.05 13.51
N ILE A 223 -14.05 -13.87 14.05
CA ILE A 223 -13.10 -12.82 14.42
C ILE A 223 -13.13 -12.65 15.92
N GLU A 224 -12.02 -12.91 16.57
CA GLU A 224 -11.87 -12.70 18.00
C GLU A 224 -11.40 -11.27 18.27
N LEU A 225 -12.09 -10.59 19.18
CA LEU A 225 -11.86 -9.20 19.55
C LEU A 225 -11.58 -9.10 21.05
N GLU A 226 -10.75 -8.13 21.41
CA GLU A 226 -10.67 -7.69 22.81
C GLU A 226 -12.04 -7.15 23.27
N THR A 227 -12.31 -7.18 24.58
CA THR A 227 -13.61 -6.72 25.12
C THR A 227 -13.96 -5.29 24.68
N GLU A 228 -12.96 -4.38 24.66
CA GLU A 228 -13.18 -3.00 24.23
C GLU A 228 -13.45 -2.89 22.72
N GLU A 229 -12.73 -3.65 21.90
CA GLU A 229 -12.92 -3.71 20.44
C GLU A 229 -14.29 -4.30 20.10
N PHE A 230 -14.72 -5.33 20.82
CA PHE A 230 -16.06 -5.91 20.66
C PHE A 230 -17.15 -4.89 20.99
N ALA A 231 -17.02 -4.15 22.09
CA ALA A 231 -17.96 -3.10 22.47
C ALA A 231 -18.01 -1.99 21.39
N GLN A 232 -16.86 -1.56 20.88
CA GLN A 232 -16.79 -0.59 19.78
C GLN A 232 -17.44 -1.11 18.51
N LYS A 233 -17.20 -2.39 18.16
CA LYS A 233 -17.76 -3.02 16.96
C LYS A 233 -19.28 -3.18 17.05
N SER A 234 -19.79 -3.61 18.21
CA SER A 234 -21.23 -3.70 18.47
C SER A 234 -21.90 -2.33 18.30
N ALA A 235 -21.35 -1.30 18.94
CA ALA A 235 -21.87 0.06 18.82
C ALA A 235 -21.81 0.60 17.38
N GLN A 236 -20.73 0.30 16.65
CA GLN A 236 -20.61 0.66 15.23
C GLN A 236 -21.74 0.04 14.39
N LEU A 237 -22.02 -1.24 14.58
CA LEU A 237 -23.02 -1.96 13.79
C LEU A 237 -24.46 -1.57 14.12
N GLU A 238 -24.72 -1.21 15.38
CA GLU A 238 -26.01 -0.61 15.79
C GLU A 238 -26.26 0.74 15.09
N GLN A 239 -25.21 1.54 14.91
CA GLN A 239 -25.30 2.87 14.28
C GLN A 239 -25.21 2.83 12.75
N ALA A 240 -24.58 1.81 12.18
CA ALA A 240 -24.28 1.70 10.74
C ALA A 240 -25.24 0.75 9.98
N ALA A 241 -26.52 0.76 10.34
CA ALA A 241 -27.54 -0.02 9.63
C ALA A 241 -27.72 0.48 8.18
N GLY A 242 -26.96 -0.07 7.23
CA GLY A 242 -27.03 0.35 5.84
C GLY A 242 -25.80 0.02 5.01
N LEU A 243 -25.87 0.43 3.74
CA LEU A 243 -24.72 0.41 2.84
C LEU A 243 -23.80 1.57 3.22
N HIS A 244 -22.55 1.28 3.56
CA HIS A 244 -21.53 2.29 3.84
C HIS A 244 -20.33 2.11 2.91
N GLU A 245 -19.65 3.22 2.64
CA GLU A 245 -18.47 3.25 1.79
C GLU A 245 -17.20 3.06 2.63
N THR A 246 -16.26 2.31 2.08
CA THR A 246 -14.93 2.03 2.64
C THR A 246 -13.87 2.33 1.57
N ASP A 247 -12.60 2.30 1.93
CA ASP A 247 -11.50 2.49 0.98
C ASP A 247 -11.49 1.46 -0.16
N PHE A 248 -12.00 0.24 0.09
CA PHE A 248 -11.95 -0.87 -0.87
C PHE A 248 -13.30 -1.16 -1.54
N GLY A 249 -14.41 -0.64 -1.03
CA GLY A 249 -15.72 -1.06 -1.52
C GLY A 249 -16.91 -0.40 -0.84
N PHE A 250 -18.10 -0.82 -1.25
CA PHE A 250 -19.34 -0.55 -0.55
C PHE A 250 -19.72 -1.81 0.24
N VAL A 251 -20.00 -1.65 1.52
CA VAL A 251 -20.23 -2.75 2.45
C VAL A 251 -21.58 -2.57 3.13
N TYR A 252 -22.37 -3.65 3.15
CA TYR A 252 -23.59 -3.73 3.94
C TYR A 252 -23.40 -4.78 5.02
N GLN A 253 -23.74 -4.44 6.26
CA GLN A 253 -23.66 -5.32 7.41
C GLN A 253 -25.01 -5.35 8.14
N GLU A 254 -25.45 -6.54 8.54
CA GLU A 254 -26.69 -6.77 9.26
C GLU A 254 -26.46 -7.76 10.41
N VAL A 255 -26.79 -7.35 11.63
CA VAL A 255 -26.72 -8.22 12.81
C VAL A 255 -27.84 -9.26 12.73
N LEU A 256 -27.47 -10.54 12.71
CA LEU A 256 -28.40 -11.68 12.71
C LEU A 256 -28.74 -12.11 14.14
N SER A 257 -27.73 -12.14 15.01
CA SER A 257 -27.87 -12.51 16.41
C SER A 257 -26.80 -11.79 17.25
N GLN A 258 -27.12 -11.55 18.52
CA GLN A 258 -26.23 -10.88 19.47
C GLN A 258 -26.44 -11.48 20.86
N THR A 259 -25.33 -11.83 21.50
CA THR A 259 -25.22 -12.19 22.91
C THR A 259 -24.26 -11.22 23.60
N ASP A 260 -24.01 -11.41 24.91
CA ASP A 260 -23.06 -10.58 25.65
C ASP A 260 -21.60 -10.76 25.18
N ASP A 261 -21.30 -11.86 24.49
CA ASP A 261 -19.97 -12.32 24.11
C ASP A 261 -19.78 -12.63 22.61
N SER A 262 -20.86 -12.59 21.82
CA SER A 262 -20.84 -12.97 20.41
C SER A 262 -21.80 -12.14 19.57
N LEU A 263 -21.43 -11.87 18.33
CA LEU A 263 -22.21 -11.11 17.35
C LEU A 263 -22.11 -11.77 15.98
N GLU A 264 -23.22 -12.30 15.47
CA GLU A 264 -23.28 -12.83 14.11
C GLU A 264 -23.75 -11.74 13.15
N VAL A 265 -22.94 -11.48 12.13
CA VAL A 265 -23.14 -10.38 11.18
C VAL A 265 -23.14 -10.94 9.77
N LYS A 266 -24.20 -10.67 9.03
CA LYS A 266 -24.23 -10.90 7.59
C LYS A 266 -23.57 -9.73 6.88
N THR A 267 -22.56 -10.00 6.07
CA THR A 267 -21.86 -8.99 5.27
C THR A 267 -22.05 -9.22 3.77
N LEU A 268 -22.32 -8.15 3.03
CA LEU A 268 -22.25 -8.07 1.57
C LEU A 268 -21.24 -6.98 1.19
N SER A 269 -20.31 -7.27 0.29
CA SER A 269 -19.26 -6.32 -0.10
C SER A 269 -19.09 -6.23 -1.61
N TRP A 270 -19.29 -5.03 -2.15
CA TRP A 270 -19.06 -4.68 -3.56
C TRP A 270 -17.72 -3.96 -3.70
N GLN A 271 -16.75 -4.63 -4.30
CA GLN A 271 -15.38 -4.14 -4.41
C GLN A 271 -15.25 -3.03 -5.46
N LYS A 272 -14.52 -1.98 -5.12
CA LYS A 272 -14.10 -0.93 -6.06
C LYS A 272 -13.06 -1.47 -7.04
N GLN A 273 -12.93 -0.82 -8.18
CA GLN A 273 -11.81 -1.08 -9.08
C GLN A 273 -10.48 -0.76 -8.38
N SER A 274 -9.40 -1.47 -8.72
CA SER A 274 -8.08 -1.17 -8.16
C SER A 274 -7.53 0.17 -8.68
N MET A 275 -6.80 0.91 -7.84
CA MET A 275 -6.11 2.14 -8.28
C MET A 275 -5.17 1.87 -9.46
N GLN A 276 -4.39 0.78 -9.42
CA GLN A 276 -3.48 0.44 -10.53
C GLN A 276 -4.22 0.18 -11.85
N GLY A 277 -5.33 -0.56 -11.79
CA GLY A 277 -6.19 -0.82 -12.95
C GLY A 277 -6.81 0.46 -13.51
N TRP A 278 -7.24 1.37 -12.64
CA TRP A 278 -7.73 2.68 -13.03
C TRP A 278 -6.63 3.59 -13.61
N LEU A 279 -5.45 3.63 -12.98
CA LEU A 279 -4.28 4.38 -13.45
C LEU A 279 -3.85 3.92 -14.84
N SER A 280 -3.90 2.61 -15.12
CA SER A 280 -3.55 2.05 -16.44
C SER A 280 -4.47 2.52 -17.58
N GLN A 281 -5.66 3.02 -17.25
CA GLN A 281 -6.62 3.57 -18.22
C GLN A 281 -6.47 5.08 -18.43
N GLN A 282 -5.71 5.78 -17.57
CA GLN A 282 -5.49 7.21 -17.71
C GLN A 282 -4.46 7.49 -18.82
N PRO A 283 -4.53 8.65 -19.50
CA PRO A 283 -3.56 9.04 -20.52
C PRO A 283 -2.12 8.99 -20.00
N ASP A 284 -1.21 8.57 -20.87
CA ASP A 284 0.25 8.57 -20.61
C ASP A 284 0.95 9.80 -21.20
N ASP A 285 0.18 10.70 -21.83
CA ASP A 285 0.70 11.75 -22.72
C ASP A 285 1.13 13.04 -22.01
N TYR A 286 0.99 13.12 -20.67
CA TYR A 286 1.24 14.34 -19.91
C TYR A 286 2.01 14.05 -18.62
N PHE A 287 3.24 14.57 -18.54
CA PHE A 287 4.00 14.63 -17.30
C PHE A 287 4.14 16.09 -16.88
N ILE A 288 3.83 16.37 -15.62
CA ILE A 288 4.25 17.63 -15.01
C ILE A 288 5.59 17.36 -14.36
N TRP A 289 6.66 17.84 -14.96
CA TRP A 289 7.90 18.04 -14.23
C TRP A 289 7.79 19.41 -13.54
N PHE A 290 7.72 19.41 -12.22
CA PHE A 290 7.99 20.63 -11.48
C PHE A 290 8.88 20.27 -10.30
N SER A 291 9.99 20.99 -10.18
CA SER A 291 10.76 20.99 -8.95
C SER A 291 10.17 22.05 -8.04
N ILE A 292 10.04 21.72 -6.76
CA ILE A 292 9.84 22.72 -5.73
C ILE A 292 11.07 23.64 -5.73
N LYS A 293 10.85 24.95 -5.88
CA LYS A 293 11.93 25.94 -6.05
C LYS A 293 12.38 26.57 -4.73
N GLU A 294 11.63 26.37 -3.67
CA GLU A 294 11.90 26.95 -2.36
C GLU A 294 12.80 26.05 -1.50
N THR A 295 13.47 26.66 -0.53
CA THR A 295 14.52 25.98 0.25
C THR A 295 13.92 25.18 1.41
N LEU A 296 13.73 23.89 1.17
CA LEU A 296 13.38 22.93 2.22
C LEU A 296 14.46 22.82 3.30
N LYS A 297 14.03 22.51 4.52
CA LYS A 297 14.90 22.32 5.68
C LYS A 297 14.86 20.88 6.12
N LEU A 298 16.04 20.29 6.28
CA LEU A 298 16.14 18.95 6.84
C LEU A 298 15.82 19.01 8.34
N PRO A 299 14.79 18.27 8.82
CA PRO A 299 14.47 18.24 10.24
C PRO A 299 15.53 17.48 11.03
N VAL A 300 15.63 17.82 12.32
CA VAL A 300 16.42 17.02 13.27
C VAL A 300 15.67 15.72 13.51
N ILE A 301 16.29 14.59 13.20
CA ILE A 301 15.77 13.27 13.54
C ILE A 301 15.89 13.11 15.05
N THR A 302 14.75 13.20 15.74
CA THR A 302 14.67 12.89 17.14
C THR A 302 14.86 11.39 17.29
N GLU A 303 16.02 10.96 17.78
CA GLU A 303 16.07 9.71 18.51
C GLU A 303 15.07 9.90 19.65
N ASN A 304 14.00 9.11 19.69
CA ASN A 304 13.17 9.03 20.87
C ASN A 304 14.06 8.49 22.00
N LYS A 305 14.81 9.40 22.64
CA LYS A 305 15.43 9.22 23.94
C LYS A 305 14.33 9.39 24.99
N GLN A 306 13.26 8.59 24.90
CA GLN A 306 12.90 7.92 26.14
C GLN A 306 14.15 7.13 26.48
N LYS A 307 14.92 7.61 27.47
CA LYS A 307 16.15 6.96 27.91
C LYS A 307 15.88 5.46 28.00
N PHE A 308 16.45 4.69 27.07
CA PHE A 308 16.86 3.34 27.36
C PHE A 308 17.93 3.50 28.46
N ASP A 309 17.47 3.51 29.70
CA ASP A 309 18.35 3.29 30.83
C ASP A 309 18.75 1.82 30.71
N GLU A 310 20.00 1.54 30.35
CA GLU A 310 20.53 0.17 30.21
C GLU A 310 20.34 -0.67 31.50
N LYS A 311 19.94 -0.03 32.61
CA LYS A 311 19.59 -0.66 33.89
C LYS A 311 18.10 -0.98 34.08
N SER A 312 17.23 -0.70 33.11
CA SER A 312 15.78 -0.88 33.22
C SER A 312 15.26 -1.83 32.14
N VAL A 313 15.19 -3.12 32.45
CA VAL A 313 14.62 -4.18 31.61
C VAL A 313 13.08 -4.09 31.55
N THR A 314 12.49 -2.91 31.32
CA THR A 314 11.01 -2.76 31.38
C THR A 314 10.41 -1.77 30.37
N SER A 315 11.13 -1.35 29.33
CA SER A 315 10.47 -0.63 28.22
C SER A 315 9.91 -1.61 27.17
N ASP A 316 9.21 -2.64 27.65
CA ASP A 316 8.33 -3.52 26.88
C ASP A 316 6.93 -2.88 26.86
N GLN A 317 6.83 -1.71 26.22
CA GLN A 317 5.58 -0.95 26.16
C GLN A 317 5.13 -0.80 24.71
N TRP A 318 3.95 -1.35 24.44
CA TRP A 318 3.24 -1.17 23.17
C TRP A 318 2.72 0.27 23.08
N LEU A 319 3.10 0.98 22.01
CA LEU A 319 2.58 2.32 21.72
C LEU A 319 1.45 2.21 20.67
N PRO A 320 0.20 2.60 20.96
CA PRO A 320 -0.87 2.56 19.97
C PRO A 320 -0.61 3.55 18.83
N LYS A 321 -1.05 3.19 17.61
CA LYS A 321 -0.95 4.02 16.39
C LYS A 321 -2.36 4.41 15.93
N ASN A 322 -2.60 5.71 15.72
CA ASN A 322 -3.94 6.26 15.45
C ASN A 322 -4.14 6.88 14.05
N TYR A 323 -3.19 6.78 13.11
CA TYR A 323 -3.34 7.39 11.77
C TYR A 323 -2.74 6.52 10.66
N ASP A 324 -3.43 6.48 9.52
CA ASP A 324 -3.08 5.81 8.26
C ASP A 324 -2.65 4.35 8.43
N VAL A 325 -3.38 3.59 9.26
CA VAL A 325 -3.17 2.15 9.44
C VAL A 325 -4.12 1.35 8.57
N PRO A 326 -3.73 0.15 8.10
CA PRO A 326 -4.62 -0.73 7.36
C PRO A 326 -5.85 -1.08 8.20
N ASP A 327 -6.97 -1.40 7.53
CA ASP A 327 -8.18 -1.83 8.23
C ASP A 327 -7.89 -2.90 9.29
N PRO A 328 -8.51 -2.81 10.49
CA PRO A 328 -8.41 -3.81 11.53
C PRO A 328 -8.66 -5.19 10.94
N ARG A 329 -7.79 -6.15 11.24
CA ARG A 329 -7.88 -7.49 10.66
C ARG A 329 -7.30 -8.56 11.56
N ASP A 330 -7.92 -9.73 11.55
CA ASP A 330 -7.46 -10.94 12.22
C ASP A 330 -6.97 -11.98 11.20
N SER A 331 -6.34 -13.05 11.67
CA SER A 331 -6.02 -14.24 10.84
C SER A 331 -5.23 -13.95 9.54
N HIS A 332 -4.58 -12.78 9.50
CA HIS A 332 -3.71 -12.31 8.44
C HIS A 332 -2.30 -12.87 8.66
N THR A 333 -1.44 -12.75 7.66
CA THR A 333 -0.01 -12.99 7.85
C THR A 333 0.75 -11.68 7.84
N ALA A 334 1.80 -11.63 8.64
CA ALA A 334 2.78 -10.56 8.64
C ALA A 334 4.17 -11.15 8.41
N ILE A 335 4.95 -10.55 7.51
CA ILE A 335 6.37 -10.88 7.33
C ILE A 335 7.22 -9.62 7.49
N TRP A 336 8.45 -9.80 7.94
CA TRP A 336 9.45 -8.73 7.98
C TRP A 336 10.48 -8.96 6.88
N THR A 337 10.63 -8.01 5.97
CA THR A 337 11.61 -8.11 4.87
C THR A 337 13.04 -7.87 5.33
N GLY A 338 13.22 -7.21 6.47
CA GLY A 338 14.47 -6.57 6.89
C GLY A 338 14.38 -5.03 6.92
N THR A 339 13.49 -4.45 6.11
CA THR A 339 13.23 -3.00 6.07
C THR A 339 11.77 -2.61 6.18
N GLU A 340 10.86 -3.51 5.84
CA GLU A 340 9.43 -3.25 5.82
C GLU A 340 8.67 -4.45 6.37
N MET A 341 7.57 -4.18 7.07
CA MET A 341 6.61 -5.21 7.45
C MET A 341 5.56 -5.29 6.36
N ILE A 342 5.25 -6.48 5.87
CA ILE A 342 4.17 -6.70 4.91
C ILE A 342 3.09 -7.49 5.61
N ILE A 343 1.87 -6.94 5.66
CA ILE A 343 0.68 -7.66 6.11
C ILE A 343 -0.19 -7.99 4.91
N TRP A 344 -0.81 -9.16 4.88
CA TRP A 344 -1.72 -9.52 3.79
C TRP A 344 -2.82 -10.49 4.21
N GLY A 345 -3.98 -10.35 3.55
CA GLY A 345 -5.16 -11.19 3.76
C GLY A 345 -5.79 -10.98 5.13
N GLY A 346 -6.39 -12.04 5.66
CA GLY A 346 -7.11 -12.02 6.95
C GLY A 346 -8.58 -11.68 6.80
N GLY A 347 -9.22 -11.37 7.93
CA GLY A 347 -10.64 -11.01 8.01
C GLY A 347 -10.87 -9.70 8.75
N ASN A 348 -11.91 -8.94 8.38
CA ASN A 348 -12.36 -7.74 9.12
C ASN A 348 -13.90 -7.63 9.24
N GLY A 349 -14.60 -8.74 9.06
CA GLY A 349 -16.01 -8.75 8.64
C GLY A 349 -16.19 -9.17 7.19
N ASN A 350 -15.11 -9.15 6.40
CA ASN A 350 -14.99 -9.73 5.07
C ASN A 350 -13.68 -10.51 4.99
N ILE A 351 -13.66 -11.55 4.15
CA ILE A 351 -12.39 -12.18 3.75
C ILE A 351 -11.62 -11.21 2.85
N LEU A 352 -10.36 -10.92 3.18
CA LEU A 352 -9.54 -9.92 2.50
C LEU A 352 -8.55 -10.54 1.50
N ASN A 353 -8.37 -9.89 0.36
CA ASN A 353 -7.23 -10.07 -0.56
C ASN A 353 -6.31 -8.83 -0.59
N THR A 354 -6.51 -7.91 0.34
CA THR A 354 -5.75 -6.67 0.48
C THR A 354 -4.58 -6.88 1.43
N GLY A 355 -3.55 -6.05 1.28
CA GLY A 355 -2.41 -6.02 2.17
C GLY A 355 -1.83 -4.62 2.28
N SER A 356 -0.86 -4.44 3.15
CA SER A 356 -0.15 -3.18 3.32
C SER A 356 1.28 -3.40 3.77
N ARG A 357 2.15 -2.47 3.38
CA ARG A 357 3.56 -2.43 3.72
C ARG A 357 3.82 -1.28 4.68
N TYR A 358 4.45 -1.55 5.80
CA TYR A 358 4.88 -0.57 6.76
C TYR A 358 6.38 -0.34 6.67
N ASN A 359 6.78 0.92 6.49
CA ASN A 359 8.18 1.35 6.58
C ASN A 359 8.39 2.09 7.93
N PRO A 360 9.14 1.52 8.89
CA PRO A 360 9.39 2.15 10.18
C PRO A 360 10.33 3.34 10.09
N SER A 361 11.24 3.40 9.12
CA SER A 361 12.17 4.53 8.96
C SER A 361 11.40 5.80 8.58
N THR A 362 10.37 5.69 7.75
CA THR A 362 9.53 6.82 7.32
C THR A 362 8.19 6.90 8.08
N ASP A 363 7.94 5.97 8.99
CA ASP A 363 6.69 5.73 9.70
C ASP A 363 5.46 5.88 8.79
N SER A 364 5.44 5.14 7.68
CA SER A 364 4.36 5.22 6.69
C SER A 364 3.88 3.85 6.28
N TRP A 365 2.58 3.75 6.04
CA TRP A 365 1.96 2.59 5.42
C TRP A 365 1.71 2.86 3.94
N GLN A 366 1.76 1.80 3.14
CA GLN A 366 1.31 1.81 1.76
C GLN A 366 0.53 0.54 1.48
N ALA A 367 -0.64 0.63 0.85
CA ALA A 367 -1.35 -0.55 0.37
C ALA A 367 -0.49 -1.34 -0.62
N THR A 368 -0.64 -2.66 -0.64
CA THR A 368 -0.13 -3.50 -1.73
C THR A 368 -1.07 -3.44 -2.91
N THR A 369 -0.58 -3.64 -4.13
CA THR A 369 -1.49 -3.84 -5.27
C THR A 369 -2.41 -5.04 -5.03
N ILE A 370 -3.66 -4.92 -5.46
CA ILE A 370 -4.62 -6.04 -5.53
C ILE A 370 -4.65 -6.67 -6.93
N SER A 371 -4.00 -6.05 -7.91
CA SER A 371 -3.91 -6.58 -9.27
C SER A 371 -3.06 -7.85 -9.28
N GLY A 372 -3.62 -8.95 -9.77
CA GLY A 372 -2.96 -10.26 -9.76
C GLY A 372 -2.84 -10.90 -8.38
N ALA A 373 -3.36 -10.27 -7.31
CA ALA A 373 -3.32 -10.84 -5.97
C ALA A 373 -4.13 -12.14 -5.90
N PRO A 374 -3.75 -13.10 -5.05
CA PRO A 374 -4.55 -14.30 -4.83
C PRO A 374 -5.96 -13.97 -4.37
N ALA A 375 -6.89 -14.90 -4.60
CA ALA A 375 -8.24 -14.80 -4.05
C ALA A 375 -8.19 -14.59 -2.53
N ALA A 376 -9.14 -13.79 -2.05
CA ALA A 376 -9.24 -13.40 -0.65
C ALA A 376 -9.21 -14.62 0.27
N ARG A 377 -8.42 -14.54 1.34
CA ARG A 377 -8.20 -15.66 2.25
C ARG A 377 -7.68 -15.25 3.63
N TYR A 378 -7.95 -16.09 4.62
CA TYR A 378 -7.38 -16.02 5.96
C TYR A 378 -6.83 -17.41 6.37
N TYR A 379 -6.09 -17.48 7.48
CA TYR A 379 -5.34 -18.68 7.92
C TYR A 379 -4.40 -19.27 6.85
N HIS A 380 -3.94 -18.45 5.91
CA HIS A 380 -2.92 -18.83 4.96
C HIS A 380 -1.53 -18.75 5.62
N THR A 381 -0.53 -19.38 5.01
CA THR A 381 0.87 -19.23 5.43
C THR A 381 1.58 -18.23 4.54
N ALA A 382 2.47 -17.43 5.10
CA ALA A 382 3.37 -16.56 4.36
C ALA A 382 4.83 -16.81 4.74
N THR A 383 5.73 -16.75 3.77
CA THR A 383 7.17 -16.84 3.99
C THR A 383 7.93 -15.84 3.13
N TRP A 384 9.04 -15.32 3.65
CA TRP A 384 9.94 -14.41 2.94
C TRP A 384 11.09 -15.19 2.29
N THR A 385 11.32 -14.99 0.99
CA THR A 385 12.39 -15.67 0.24
C THR A 385 13.72 -14.91 0.24
N GLY A 386 13.71 -13.68 0.73
CA GLY A 386 14.80 -12.71 0.56
C GLY A 386 14.48 -11.62 -0.47
N SER A 387 13.55 -11.88 -1.38
CA SER A 387 13.12 -10.95 -2.43
C SER A 387 11.60 -10.89 -2.62
N GLU A 388 10.88 -11.94 -2.25
CA GLU A 388 9.43 -12.05 -2.45
C GLU A 388 8.77 -12.65 -1.21
N MET A 389 7.53 -12.23 -0.94
CA MET A 389 6.65 -12.91 0.01
C MET A 389 5.86 -13.97 -0.75
N ILE A 390 5.93 -15.23 -0.31
CA ILE A 390 5.12 -16.31 -0.87
C ILE A 390 3.97 -16.56 0.07
N ILE A 391 2.76 -16.58 -0.47
CA ILE A 391 1.53 -16.94 0.23
C ILE A 391 0.99 -18.24 -0.34
N TRP A 392 0.59 -19.16 0.53
CA TRP A 392 0.02 -20.44 0.13
C TRP A 392 -1.09 -20.92 1.07
N GLY A 393 -2.06 -21.62 0.51
CA GLY A 393 -3.17 -22.23 1.24
C GLY A 393 -4.13 -21.22 1.85
N GLY A 394 -4.77 -21.59 2.96
CA GLY A 394 -5.80 -20.80 3.64
C GLY A 394 -7.23 -21.16 3.21
N ILE A 395 -8.19 -20.39 3.71
CA ILE A 395 -9.63 -20.59 3.50
C ILE A 395 -10.19 -19.34 2.79
N PRO A 396 -11.03 -19.48 1.76
CA PRO A 396 -11.70 -20.71 1.29
C PRO A 396 -10.89 -21.51 0.26
N THR A 397 -9.71 -21.03 -0.15
CA THR A 397 -8.92 -21.64 -1.23
C THR A 397 -7.64 -22.29 -0.70
N THR A 398 -7.60 -23.62 -0.68
CA THR A 398 -6.56 -24.38 0.03
C THR A 398 -5.37 -24.82 -0.83
N ASN A 399 -5.52 -24.91 -2.16
CA ASN A 399 -4.46 -25.39 -3.07
C ASN A 399 -4.03 -24.34 -4.12
N THR A 400 -3.93 -23.09 -3.69
CA THR A 400 -3.46 -21.97 -4.53
C THR A 400 -2.61 -21.02 -3.70
N GLY A 401 -1.86 -20.16 -4.36
CA GLY A 401 -1.01 -19.17 -3.71
C GLY A 401 -0.63 -18.02 -4.63
N GLY A 402 0.23 -17.14 -4.13
CA GLY A 402 0.81 -16.04 -4.89
C GLY A 402 2.17 -15.63 -4.35
N ARG A 403 2.96 -15.00 -5.21
CA ARG A 403 4.26 -14.43 -4.90
C ARG A 403 4.15 -12.92 -5.04
N TYR A 404 4.49 -12.20 -3.99
CA TYR A 404 4.49 -10.75 -3.97
C TYR A 404 5.91 -10.20 -3.98
N ASN A 405 6.22 -9.39 -4.99
CA ASN A 405 7.47 -8.65 -5.07
C ASN A 405 7.23 -7.20 -4.56
N PRO A 406 7.80 -6.82 -3.39
CA PRO A 406 7.60 -5.49 -2.84
C PRO A 406 8.36 -4.38 -3.58
N SER A 407 9.43 -4.69 -4.32
CA SER A 407 10.13 -3.69 -5.15
C SER A 407 9.27 -3.27 -6.33
N ALA A 408 8.65 -4.27 -6.98
CA ALA A 408 7.77 -4.05 -8.13
C ALA A 408 6.32 -3.73 -7.76
N ASP A 409 5.93 -3.93 -6.50
CA ASP A 409 4.54 -3.92 -6.04
C ASP A 409 3.63 -4.75 -6.95
N SER A 410 4.01 -6.01 -7.16
CA SER A 410 3.33 -6.90 -8.10
C SER A 410 3.15 -8.30 -7.54
N TRP A 411 2.03 -8.91 -7.91
CA TRP A 411 1.73 -10.32 -7.62
C TRP A 411 1.93 -11.18 -8.85
N GLN A 412 2.43 -12.39 -8.62
CA GLN A 412 2.44 -13.47 -9.60
C GLN A 412 1.81 -14.72 -9.00
N ALA A 413 1.06 -15.46 -9.82
CA ALA A 413 0.55 -16.76 -9.40
C ALA A 413 1.71 -17.73 -9.16
N THR A 414 1.61 -18.54 -8.12
CA THR A 414 2.45 -19.73 -7.95
C THR A 414 2.01 -20.79 -8.96
N SER A 415 2.95 -21.43 -9.66
CA SER A 415 2.63 -22.60 -10.48
C SER A 415 2.16 -23.76 -9.60
N THR A 416 0.98 -24.30 -9.88
CA THR A 416 0.43 -25.50 -9.23
C THR A 416 0.89 -26.77 -9.91
#